data_AF-A0A9D4IP76-F1
#
_entry.id   AF-A0A9D4IP76-F1
#
_cell.length_a   1.000
_cell.length_b   1.000
_cell.length_c   1.000
_cell.angle_alpha   90.00
_cell.angle_beta   90.00
_cell.angle_gamma   90.00
#
_symmetry.space_group_name_H-M   'P 1'
#
loop_
_entity.id
_entity.type
_entity.pdbx_description
1 polymer ?
#
loop_
_entity_poly.entity_id
_entity_poly.type
_entity_poly.pdbx_seq_one_letter_code
_entity_poly.pdbx_strand_id
1 'polypeptide(L)'
;MHLMTGSHTNLSRGLNALKNRVSHKYFSLGLTALDERVSHTYLTRDLNALDDRVSHTYLIRGRNALDDRVSHTYLSRDQNALDDRVSNKYLSRGLNALDDRVSRTYLSRDQNALDDRVSLTYLSRDLNILDDRVSLACFGRALNALDDRVSHVPQSGPERT
;
A
#
# COMPACT_ATOMS: atom_id res chain seq x y z
N MET A 1 9.83 -32.63 -1.88
CA MET A 1 9.86 -31.52 -2.85
C MET A 1 8.41 -31.20 -3.19
N HIS A 2 7.81 -30.19 -2.54
CA HIS A 2 6.42 -29.80 -2.86
C HIS A 2 6.45 -28.92 -4.11
N LEU A 3 5.93 -29.42 -5.25
CA LEU A 3 5.69 -28.58 -6.42
C LEU A 3 4.60 -27.56 -6.05
N MET A 4 4.98 -26.30 -5.84
CA MET A 4 4.00 -25.20 -5.88
C MET A 4 3.59 -25.03 -7.34
N THR A 5 2.45 -25.61 -7.72
CA THR A 5 1.82 -25.35 -9.02
C THR A 5 1.25 -23.93 -9.01
N GLY A 6 2.08 -22.93 -9.31
CA GLY A 6 1.62 -21.57 -9.50
C GLY A 6 0.75 -21.50 -10.77
N SER A 7 -0.50 -21.05 -10.66
CA SER A 7 -1.32 -20.78 -11.83
C SER A 7 -0.99 -19.38 -12.36
N HIS A 8 -0.54 -19.30 -13.62
CA HIS A 8 -0.38 -18.03 -14.34
C HIS A 8 -1.65 -17.75 -15.15
N THR A 9 -2.37 -16.69 -14.82
CA THR A 9 -3.62 -16.33 -15.52
C THR A 9 -3.55 -14.90 -16.05
N ASN A 10 -3.72 -14.75 -17.37
CA ASN A 10 -3.89 -13.46 -18.04
C ASN A 10 -5.36 -13.29 -18.38
N LEU A 11 -6.03 -12.30 -17.79
CA LEU A 11 -7.43 -12.03 -18.08
C LEU A 11 -7.65 -10.60 -18.54
N SER A 12 -8.34 -10.47 -19.66
CA SER A 12 -8.63 -9.20 -20.34
C SER A 12 -10.04 -8.66 -20.03
N ARG A 13 -10.86 -9.37 -19.25
CA ARG A 13 -12.21 -8.96 -18.84
C ARG A 13 -12.46 -9.29 -17.36
N GLY A 14 -13.23 -8.43 -16.68
CA GLY A 14 -13.44 -8.47 -15.24
C GLY A 14 -13.97 -9.82 -14.73
N LEU A 15 -13.35 -10.31 -13.66
CA LEU A 15 -13.81 -11.48 -12.90
C LEU A 15 -14.54 -11.02 -11.65
N ASN A 16 -15.61 -11.75 -11.32
CA ASN A 16 -16.42 -11.45 -10.15
C ASN A 16 -15.86 -12.04 -8.84
N ALA A 17 -15.16 -13.19 -8.90
CA ALA A 17 -14.47 -13.79 -7.76
C ALA A 17 -13.49 -14.88 -8.23
N LEU A 18 -12.35 -15.02 -7.57
CA LEU A 18 -11.41 -16.13 -7.78
C LEU A 18 -10.81 -16.55 -6.43
N LYS A 19 -10.70 -17.86 -6.20
CA LYS A 19 -10.11 -18.43 -4.98
C LYS A 19 -9.03 -19.43 -5.38
N ASN A 20 -7.76 -19.12 -5.09
CA ASN A 20 -6.65 -20.05 -5.33
C ASN A 20 -5.61 -19.98 -4.20
N ARG A 21 -4.77 -21.01 -4.10
CA ARG A 21 -3.76 -21.13 -3.05
C ARG A 21 -2.49 -20.32 -3.34
N VAL A 22 -2.06 -20.26 -4.59
CA VAL A 22 -0.91 -19.48 -5.05
C VAL A 22 -1.17 -19.03 -6.49
N SER A 23 -1.04 -17.74 -6.80
CA SER A 23 -1.23 -17.26 -8.16
C SER A 23 -0.31 -16.11 -8.58
N HIS A 24 -0.06 -16.02 -9.89
CA HIS A 24 0.54 -14.87 -10.56
C HIS A 24 -0.42 -14.37 -11.63
N LYS A 25 -0.83 -13.10 -11.57
CA LYS A 25 -1.93 -12.58 -12.39
C LYS A 25 -1.65 -11.23 -13.01
N TYR A 26 -2.13 -11.08 -14.23
CA TYR A 26 -2.18 -9.82 -14.96
C TYR A 26 -3.62 -9.53 -15.35
N PHE A 27 -4.11 -8.37 -14.94
CA PHE A 27 -5.45 -7.90 -15.22
C PHE A 27 -5.41 -6.53 -15.91
N SER A 28 -6.01 -6.46 -17.09
CA SER A 28 -6.10 -5.23 -17.87
C SER A 28 -7.34 -4.38 -17.52
N LEU A 29 -8.41 -5.02 -17.02
CA LEU A 29 -9.67 -4.38 -16.61
C LEU A 29 -10.11 -4.96 -15.26
N GLY A 30 -10.80 -4.13 -14.46
CA GLY A 30 -10.88 -4.29 -13.02
C GLY A 30 -11.47 -5.58 -12.49
N LEU A 31 -11.09 -5.90 -11.25
CA LEU A 31 -11.47 -7.10 -10.52
C LEU A 31 -12.32 -6.71 -9.32
N THR A 32 -13.39 -7.44 -9.02
CA THR A 32 -14.26 -7.06 -7.90
C THR A 32 -13.86 -7.66 -6.56
N ALA A 33 -13.34 -8.89 -6.53
CA ALA A 33 -12.90 -9.54 -5.29
C ALA A 33 -11.88 -10.67 -5.56
N LEU A 34 -10.81 -10.71 -4.78
CA LEU A 34 -9.82 -11.80 -4.77
C LEU A 34 -9.57 -12.26 -3.32
N ASP A 35 -9.60 -13.58 -3.08
CA ASP A 35 -9.26 -14.22 -1.80
C ASP A 35 -8.24 -15.35 -2.05
N GLU A 36 -6.98 -15.11 -1.68
CA GLU A 36 -5.87 -16.06 -1.84
C GLU A 36 -4.95 -16.16 -0.63
N ARG A 37 -4.19 -17.26 -0.59
CA ARG A 37 -3.12 -17.39 0.41
C ARG A 37 -1.84 -16.65 0.02
N VAL A 38 -1.49 -16.64 -1.26
CA VAL A 38 -0.31 -15.96 -1.80
C VAL A 38 -0.63 -15.47 -3.20
N SER A 39 -0.56 -14.16 -3.43
CA SER A 39 -0.81 -13.57 -4.75
C SER A 39 0.33 -12.66 -5.20
N HIS A 40 0.57 -12.67 -6.52
CA HIS A 40 1.30 -11.61 -7.21
C HIS A 40 0.40 -11.05 -8.30
N THR A 41 0.05 -9.78 -8.16
CA THR A 41 -1.08 -9.19 -8.86
C THR A 41 -0.65 -7.90 -9.55
N TYR A 42 -0.78 -7.86 -10.88
CA TYR A 42 -0.53 -6.68 -11.69
C TYR A 42 -1.85 -6.18 -12.29
N LEU A 43 -2.29 -4.99 -11.88
CA LEU A 43 -3.51 -4.35 -12.38
C LEU A 43 -3.23 -3.03 -13.08
N THR A 44 -3.79 -2.92 -14.28
CA THR A 44 -3.76 -1.66 -15.04
C THR A 44 -4.88 -0.71 -14.61
N ARG A 45 -6.02 -1.23 -14.12
CA ARG A 45 -7.20 -0.45 -13.68
C ARG A 45 -8.02 -1.18 -12.62
N ASP A 46 -8.55 -0.42 -11.65
CA ASP A 46 -9.71 -0.64 -10.75
C ASP A 46 -9.76 -2.02 -10.02
N LEU A 47 -9.65 -2.08 -8.67
CA LEU A 47 -9.66 -3.34 -7.89
C LEU A 47 -10.61 -3.27 -6.70
N ASN A 48 -11.78 -3.91 -6.65
CA ASN A 48 -12.77 -3.70 -5.56
C ASN A 48 -12.47 -4.25 -4.19
N ALA A 49 -11.80 -5.39 -4.10
CA ALA A 49 -11.37 -5.93 -2.83
C ALA A 49 -10.25 -6.95 -3.07
N LEU A 50 -9.27 -6.95 -2.18
CA LEU A 50 -8.27 -7.99 -2.05
C LEU A 50 -8.22 -8.39 -0.57
N ASP A 51 -8.31 -9.68 -0.29
CA ASP A 51 -8.07 -10.26 1.03
C ASP A 51 -7.07 -11.40 0.86
N ASP A 52 -5.79 -11.16 1.17
CA ASP A 52 -4.76 -12.18 1.10
C ASP A 52 -3.92 -12.31 2.38
N ARG A 53 -3.32 -13.49 2.56
CA ARG A 53 -2.29 -13.63 3.63
C ARG A 53 -0.96 -13.01 3.25
N VAL A 54 -0.59 -13.07 1.98
CA VAL A 54 0.67 -12.52 1.45
C VAL A 54 0.39 -12.02 0.04
N SER A 55 0.57 -10.72 -0.18
CA SER A 55 0.32 -10.09 -1.48
C SER A 55 1.54 -9.33 -1.99
N HIS A 56 1.73 -9.38 -3.30
CA HIS A 56 2.57 -8.42 -4.03
C HIS A 56 1.71 -7.76 -5.10
N THR A 57 1.42 -6.48 -4.92
CA THR A 57 0.43 -5.77 -5.73
C THR A 57 1.05 -4.58 -6.45
N TYR A 58 0.85 -4.53 -7.77
CA TYR A 58 1.20 -3.38 -8.60
C TYR A 58 -0.05 -2.82 -9.26
N LEU A 59 -0.43 -1.57 -8.94
CA LEU A 59 -1.64 -0.92 -9.44
C LEU A 59 -1.36 0.45 -10.05
N ILE A 60 -1.83 0.63 -11.29
CA ILE A 60 -1.64 1.88 -12.05
C ILE A 60 -2.78 2.89 -11.81
N ARG A 61 -4.03 2.44 -11.67
CA ARG A 61 -5.21 3.32 -11.54
C ARG A 61 -6.23 2.70 -10.59
N GLY A 62 -6.57 3.38 -9.49
CA GLY A 62 -7.24 2.75 -8.34
C GLY A 62 -8.75 2.92 -8.22
N ARG A 63 -9.35 2.00 -7.47
CA ARG A 63 -9.77 2.27 -6.08
C ARG A 63 -9.73 0.97 -5.26
N ASN A 64 -10.14 1.05 -4.00
CA ASN A 64 -10.56 0.01 -3.03
C ASN A 64 -9.59 -0.62 -2.03
N ALA A 65 -10.23 -1.38 -1.13
CA ALA A 65 -9.78 -1.95 0.12
C ALA A 65 -8.90 -3.18 -0.12
N LEU A 66 -7.68 -3.12 0.40
CA LEU A 66 -6.82 -4.28 0.56
C LEU A 66 -6.77 -4.58 2.07
N ASP A 67 -6.99 -5.83 2.44
CA ASP A 67 -6.76 -6.37 3.79
C ASP A 67 -5.74 -7.49 3.65
N ASP A 68 -4.48 -7.23 4.02
CA ASP A 68 -3.45 -8.26 3.96
C ASP A 68 -2.69 -8.42 5.28
N ARG A 69 -2.25 -9.65 5.57
CA ARG A 69 -1.32 -9.85 6.70
C ARG A 69 0.09 -9.38 6.40
N VAL A 70 0.52 -9.52 5.16
CA VAL A 70 1.84 -9.11 4.66
C VAL A 70 1.68 -8.62 3.24
N SER A 71 1.99 -7.34 3.00
CA SER A 71 1.82 -6.72 1.68
C SER A 71 3.10 -6.03 1.18
N HIS A 72 3.31 -6.14 -0.12
CA HIS A 72 4.25 -5.31 -0.87
C HIS A 72 3.49 -4.61 -1.99
N THR A 73 3.32 -3.30 -1.86
CA THR A 73 2.32 -2.58 -2.65
C THR A 73 2.91 -1.36 -3.35
N TYR A 74 2.76 -1.31 -4.67
CA TYR A 74 3.20 -0.22 -5.54
C TYR A 74 2.01 0.43 -6.25
N LEU A 75 1.78 1.71 -5.97
CA LEU A 75 0.57 2.40 -6.38
C LEU A 75 0.89 3.73 -7.06
N SER A 76 0.38 3.90 -8.27
CA SER A 76 0.62 5.13 -9.05
C SER A 76 -0.44 6.22 -8.80
N ARG A 77 -1.71 5.87 -8.55
CA ARG A 77 -2.81 6.84 -8.39
C ARG A 77 -3.96 6.37 -7.49
N ASP A 78 -4.43 7.30 -6.66
CA ASP A 78 -5.74 7.44 -6.00
C ASP A 78 -6.32 6.17 -5.35
N GLN A 79 -6.30 6.13 -4.01
CA GLN A 79 -6.83 5.02 -3.21
C GLN A 79 -7.61 5.48 -1.96
N ASN A 80 -8.47 4.59 -1.47
CA ASN A 80 -9.44 4.91 -0.41
C ASN A 80 -9.18 4.23 0.93
N ALA A 81 -8.63 3.01 0.98
CA ALA A 81 -8.39 2.29 2.23
C ALA A 81 -7.38 1.14 2.01
N LEU A 82 -6.44 0.99 2.93
CA LEU A 82 -5.53 -0.15 3.05
C LEU A 82 -5.44 -0.52 4.53
N ASP A 83 -5.62 -1.79 4.85
CA ASP A 83 -5.39 -2.35 6.19
C ASP A 83 -4.35 -3.46 6.06
N ASP A 84 -3.17 -3.27 6.64
CA ASP A 84 -2.16 -4.33 6.66
C ASP A 84 -1.51 -4.55 8.02
N ARG A 85 -1.26 -5.81 8.36
CA ARG A 85 -0.47 -6.09 9.58
C ARG A 85 1.02 -5.76 9.41
N VAL A 86 1.59 -6.00 8.23
CA VAL A 86 2.98 -5.70 7.89
C VAL A 86 3.04 -5.27 6.44
N SER A 87 3.55 -4.07 6.16
CA SER A 87 3.54 -3.53 4.80
C SER A 87 4.87 -2.89 4.40
N ASN A 88 5.14 -2.90 3.09
CA ASN A 88 6.00 -1.92 2.43
C ASN A 88 5.24 -1.30 1.27
N LYS A 89 5.09 0.03 1.29
CA LYS A 89 4.22 0.76 0.38
C LYS A 89 4.98 1.86 -0.36
N TYR A 90 4.81 1.90 -1.68
CA TYR A 90 5.31 2.97 -2.55
C TYR A 90 4.15 3.65 -3.26
N LEU A 91 3.95 4.93 -2.96
CA LEU A 91 2.70 5.63 -3.20
C LEU A 91 3.01 6.96 -3.90
N SER A 92 2.61 7.05 -5.17
CA SER A 92 2.94 8.21 -5.99
C SER A 92 1.94 9.37 -5.82
N ARG A 93 0.66 9.08 -5.61
CA ARG A 93 -0.39 10.12 -5.52
C ARG A 93 -1.66 9.62 -4.83
N GLY A 94 -2.12 10.34 -3.80
CA GLY A 94 -3.48 10.26 -3.24
C GLY A 94 -3.83 8.95 -2.54
N LEU A 95 -3.74 8.93 -1.20
CA LEU A 95 -4.48 7.99 -0.34
C LEU A 95 -5.32 8.77 0.67
N ASN A 96 -6.49 8.20 0.94
CA ASN A 96 -7.39 8.72 1.95
C ASN A 96 -7.18 8.10 3.33
N ALA A 97 -6.88 6.81 3.40
CA ALA A 97 -6.70 6.09 4.66
C ALA A 97 -5.77 4.89 4.50
N LEU A 98 -4.96 4.67 5.52
CA LEU A 98 -4.09 3.52 5.71
C LEU A 98 -4.02 3.24 7.21
N ASP A 99 -4.24 1.98 7.59
CA ASP A 99 -4.06 1.48 8.95
C ASP A 99 -3.06 0.32 8.88
N ASP A 100 -1.87 0.48 9.44
CA ASP A 100 -0.92 -0.62 9.53
C ASP A 100 -0.38 -0.86 10.94
N ARG A 101 -0.16 -2.14 11.27
CA ARG A 101 0.55 -2.43 12.53
C ARG A 101 2.07 -2.17 12.44
N VAL A 102 2.68 -2.44 11.29
CA VAL A 102 4.10 -2.16 11.03
C VAL A 102 4.24 -1.78 9.56
N SER A 103 4.68 -0.56 9.29
CA SER A 103 4.76 -0.04 7.92
C SER A 103 6.14 0.50 7.58
N ARG A 104 6.44 0.46 6.28
CA ARG A 104 7.43 1.35 5.65
C ARG A 104 6.77 1.99 4.45
N THR A 105 6.69 3.32 4.47
CA THR A 105 5.82 4.06 3.56
C THR A 105 6.62 5.14 2.85
N TYR A 106 6.63 5.08 1.52
CA TYR A 106 7.23 6.10 0.65
C TYR A 106 6.13 6.86 -0.09
N LEU A 107 6.03 8.16 0.18
CA LEU A 107 4.99 9.05 -0.30
C LEU A 107 5.56 10.17 -1.17
N SER A 108 5.07 10.26 -2.42
CA SER A 108 5.50 11.34 -3.32
C SER A 108 4.60 12.59 -3.26
N ARG A 109 3.27 12.44 -3.09
CA ARG A 109 2.29 13.56 -3.08
C ARG A 109 1.03 13.24 -2.27
N ASP A 110 0.46 14.31 -1.70
CA ASP A 110 -0.88 14.50 -1.11
C ASP A 110 -1.51 13.25 -0.47
N GLN A 111 -1.50 13.20 0.87
CA GLN A 111 -1.99 12.07 1.66
C GLN A 111 -2.80 12.57 2.86
N ASN A 112 -3.95 11.94 3.14
CA ASN A 112 -4.90 12.48 4.12
C ASN A 112 -4.82 11.84 5.52
N ALA A 113 -4.61 10.52 5.63
CA ALA A 113 -4.52 9.85 6.92
C ALA A 113 -3.67 8.58 6.84
N LEU A 114 -2.77 8.46 7.82
CA LEU A 114 -2.02 7.26 8.17
C LEU A 114 -2.19 7.02 9.68
N ASP A 115 -2.54 5.80 10.08
CA ASP A 115 -2.56 5.33 11.47
C ASP A 115 -1.67 4.09 11.56
N ASP A 116 -0.50 4.21 12.20
CA ASP A 116 0.38 3.06 12.36
C ASP A 116 0.82 2.81 13.81
N ARG A 117 0.99 1.54 14.20
CA ARG A 117 1.65 1.28 15.51
C ARG A 117 3.15 1.53 15.47
N VAL A 118 3.79 1.20 14.36
CA VAL A 118 5.22 1.39 14.14
C VAL A 118 5.43 1.76 12.68
N SER A 119 5.89 2.97 12.41
CA SER A 119 6.05 3.46 11.04
C SER A 119 7.49 3.91 10.74
N LEU A 120 7.85 3.78 9.47
CA LEU A 120 8.94 4.51 8.84
C LEU A 120 8.39 5.22 7.61
N THR A 121 8.29 6.55 7.67
CA THR A 121 7.59 7.34 6.65
C THR A 121 8.55 8.31 5.95
N TYR A 122 8.62 8.23 4.63
CA TYR A 122 9.35 9.18 3.79
C TYR A 122 8.37 9.94 2.91
N LEU A 123 8.32 11.26 3.05
CA LEU A 123 7.39 12.11 2.32
C LEU A 123 8.09 13.23 1.56
N SER A 124 7.76 13.37 0.28
CA SER A 124 8.32 14.45 -0.56
C SER A 124 7.52 15.76 -0.54
N ARG A 125 6.22 15.73 -0.21
CA ARG A 125 5.35 16.93 -0.25
C ARG A 125 4.50 17.11 1.00
N ASP A 126 3.24 16.69 0.94
CA ASP A 126 2.17 17.11 1.84
C ASP A 126 1.48 15.86 2.44
N LEU A 127 1.40 15.82 3.77
CA LEU A 127 0.67 14.81 4.54
C LEU A 127 -0.14 15.54 5.61
N ASN A 128 -1.43 15.22 5.67
CA ASN A 128 -2.36 15.95 6.52
C ASN A 128 -2.39 15.41 7.95
N ILE A 129 -2.46 14.08 8.10
CA ILE A 129 -2.55 13.40 9.40
C ILE A 129 -1.60 12.21 9.41
N LEU A 130 -0.81 12.12 10.46
CA LEU A 130 -0.05 10.93 10.87
C LEU A 130 -0.30 10.71 12.36
N ASP A 131 -0.81 9.53 12.72
CA ASP A 131 -1.05 9.10 14.11
C ASP A 131 -0.30 7.79 14.34
N ASP A 132 0.82 7.85 15.05
CA ASP A 132 1.61 6.66 15.34
C ASP A 132 1.92 6.44 16.82
N ARG A 133 2.11 5.16 17.20
CA ARG A 133 2.73 4.89 18.52
C ARG A 133 4.24 5.09 18.52
N VAL A 134 4.91 4.72 17.43
CA VAL A 134 6.36 4.87 17.26
C VAL A 134 6.64 5.19 15.81
N SER A 135 7.22 6.35 15.53
CA SER A 135 7.48 6.80 14.16
C SER A 135 8.94 7.19 13.95
N LEU A 136 9.42 6.96 12.74
CA LEU A 136 10.54 7.69 12.15
C LEU A 136 10.04 8.32 10.86
N ALA A 137 10.06 9.65 10.77
CA ALA A 137 9.46 10.32 9.65
C ALA A 137 10.34 11.43 9.06
N CYS A 138 10.47 11.43 7.73
CA CYS A 138 11.31 12.36 6.96
C CYS A 138 10.44 13.15 5.99
N PHE A 139 10.49 14.49 6.04
CA PHE A 139 9.59 15.36 5.28
C PHE A 139 10.34 16.38 4.42
N GLY A 140 9.96 16.46 3.14
CA GLY A 140 10.55 17.41 2.19
C GLY A 140 9.90 18.79 2.17
N ARG A 141 8.63 18.94 2.57
CA ARG A 141 7.92 20.24 2.50
C ARG A 141 6.95 20.54 3.64
N ALA A 142 5.89 19.76 3.84
CA ALA A 142 4.82 20.14 4.78
C ALA A 142 4.19 18.95 5.50
N LEU A 143 3.96 19.14 6.80
CA LEU A 143 3.10 18.33 7.65
C LEU A 143 2.08 19.22 8.35
N ASN A 144 0.81 18.82 8.34
CA ASN A 144 -0.24 19.59 9.01
C ASN A 144 -0.53 19.09 10.43
N ALA A 145 -0.49 17.77 10.68
CA ALA A 145 -0.69 17.17 11.99
C ALA A 145 0.17 15.92 12.16
N LEU A 146 0.71 15.75 13.38
CA LEU A 146 1.46 14.59 13.85
C LEU A 146 1.05 14.31 15.30
N ASP A 147 0.57 13.11 15.59
CA ASP A 147 0.28 12.64 16.96
C ASP A 147 1.08 11.36 17.21
N ASP A 148 2.25 11.50 17.83
CA ASP A 148 3.13 10.37 18.11
C ASP A 148 3.48 10.24 19.59
N ARG A 149 3.49 9.00 20.10
CA ARG A 149 4.04 8.76 21.46
C ARG A 149 5.56 8.80 21.49
N VAL A 150 6.22 8.37 20.41
CA VAL A 150 7.66 8.36 20.25
C VAL A 150 7.98 8.66 18.79
N SER A 151 8.61 9.80 18.51
CA SER A 151 8.95 10.22 17.14
C SER A 151 10.43 10.54 16.99
N HIS A 152 11.04 10.13 15.89
CA HIS A 152 12.31 10.72 15.41
C HIS A 152 12.09 11.36 14.04
N VAL A 153 12.41 12.64 13.92
CA VAL A 153 12.26 13.41 12.67
C VAL A 153 13.61 14.02 12.31
N PRO A 154 14.42 13.38 11.44
CA PRO A 154 15.65 13.99 10.96
C PRO A 154 15.29 15.15 10.04
N GLN A 155 15.64 16.38 10.44
CA GLN A 155 15.48 17.55 9.58
C GLN A 155 16.48 17.49 8.42
N SER A 156 16.00 17.36 7.18
CA SER A 156 16.81 17.64 6.00
C SER A 156 16.94 19.16 5.83
N GLY A 157 17.88 19.78 6.54
CA GLY A 157 18.31 21.15 6.24
C GLY A 157 19.03 21.19 4.88
N PRO A 158 18.98 22.31 4.14
CA PRO A 158 19.77 22.43 2.91
C PRO A 158 21.26 22.40 3.29
N GLU A 159 22.02 21.45 2.74
CA GLU A 159 23.49 21.54 2.74
C GLU A 159 23.88 22.81 1.98
N ARG A 160 24.27 23.84 2.73
CA ARG A 160 24.94 25.02 2.20
C ARG A 160 26.44 24.73 2.23
N THR A 161 27.04 24.51 1.07
CA THR A 161 28.46 24.73 0.81
C THR A 161 28.59 25.72 -0.33
#